data_AF-A0A7S1CI39-F1
#
_entry.id   AF-A0A7S1CI39-F1
#
_cell.length_a   1.000
_cell.length_b   1.000
_cell.length_c   1.000
_cell.angle_alpha   90.00
_cell.angle_beta   90.00
_cell.angle_gamma   90.00
#
_symmetry.space_group_name_H-M   'P 1'
#
loop_
_entity.id
_entity.type
_entity.pdbx_description
1 polymer ?
#
loop_
_entity_poly.entity_id
_entity_poly.type
_entity_poly.pdbx_seq_one_letter_code
_entity_poly.pdbx_strand_id
1 'polypeptide(L)'
;AVVAVVGGFVRYRLSTSAASLARRWRVGGGDEGDSDGDSPLAALLVTAHPDDECMFFAPTVSALQAAGHRVLLLCLSTGDAEGLGGVRRGELLRAAEAMGIDRDDVTVVDDAALQDGMDTHWPSSVVAAQVALWLDEFEGRRDGGGGGVIDKVVSFDDGGVSGHGNHIACARGVSLVARERGIPALQLESTALPRKYAGV
;
A
#
# COMPACT_ATOMS: atom_id res chain seq x y z
N ALA A 1 -14.64 -7.09 -8.44
CA ALA A 1 -14.78 -5.93 -9.34
C ALA A 1 -13.39 -5.44 -9.72
N VAL A 2 -13.13 -5.16 -11.00
CA VAL A 2 -11.85 -4.60 -11.46
C VAL A 2 -11.93 -3.10 -11.29
N VAL A 3 -11.04 -2.50 -10.49
CA VAL A 3 -10.89 -1.04 -10.43
C VAL A 3 -9.90 -0.66 -11.52
N ALA A 4 -10.41 -0.09 -12.61
CA ALA A 4 -9.59 0.44 -13.69
C ALA A 4 -9.35 1.93 -13.43
N VAL A 5 -8.10 2.31 -13.20
CA VAL A 5 -7.69 3.72 -13.18
C VAL A 5 -7.27 4.09 -14.61
N VAL A 6 -7.95 5.09 -15.18
CA VAL A 6 -7.71 5.60 -16.54
C VAL A 6 -6.57 6.62 -16.49
N GLY A 7 -5.51 6.42 -17.29
CA GLY A 7 -4.37 7.35 -17.39
C GLY A 7 -2.98 6.72 -17.53
N GLY A 8 -2.88 5.39 -17.60
CA GLY A 8 -1.63 4.62 -17.64
C GLY A 8 -1.86 3.35 -16.85
N PHE A 9 -2.12 2.23 -17.54
CA PHE A 9 -2.86 1.09 -17.00
C PHE A 9 -2.16 0.39 -15.81
N VAL A 10 -2.49 0.78 -14.58
CA VAL A 10 -2.37 -0.11 -13.41
C VAL A 10 -3.75 -0.68 -13.11
N ARG A 11 -3.84 -2.01 -13.08
CA ARG A 11 -5.08 -2.72 -12.80
C ARG A 11 -5.02 -3.27 -11.39
N TYR A 12 -6.15 -3.20 -10.69
CA TYR A 12 -6.28 -3.75 -9.35
C TYR A 12 -7.40 -4.76 -9.25
N ARG A 13 -7.15 -5.77 -8.44
CA ARG A 13 -8.17 -6.70 -7.96
C ARG A 13 -8.62 -6.28 -6.57
N LEU A 14 -9.93 -6.12 -6.39
CA LEU A 14 -10.54 -6.06 -5.06
C LEU A 14 -10.58 -7.48 -4.47
N SER A 15 -9.85 -7.68 -3.36
CA SER A 15 -9.78 -8.97 -2.66
C SER A 15 -11.00 -9.21 -1.74
N THR A 16 -11.70 -8.15 -1.30
CA THR A 16 -12.86 -8.27 -0.42
C THR A 16 -14.16 -8.47 -1.19
N SER A 17 -14.82 -9.61 -0.95
CA SER A 17 -16.24 -9.84 -1.27
C SER A 17 -17.11 -9.13 -0.24
N ALA A 18 -17.15 -7.79 -0.27
CA ALA A 18 -18.08 -7.01 0.54
C ALA A 18 -19.23 -6.54 -0.35
N ALA A 19 -20.41 -7.13 -0.17
CA ALA A 19 -21.67 -6.72 -0.77
C ALA A 19 -22.13 -5.30 -0.35
N SER A 20 -21.27 -4.51 0.30
CA SER A 20 -21.53 -3.14 0.76
C SER A 20 -20.80 -2.04 -0.04
N LEU A 21 -19.99 -2.38 -1.05
CA LEU A 21 -19.25 -1.37 -1.82
C LEU A 21 -20.04 -0.84 -3.02
N ALA A 22 -21.09 -0.09 -2.72
CA ALA A 22 -21.73 0.82 -3.68
C ALA A 22 -21.38 2.28 -3.35
N ARG A 23 -20.09 2.62 -3.29
CA ARG A 23 -19.64 4.00 -3.59
C ARG A 23 -18.95 3.97 -4.94
N ARG A 24 -19.75 4.29 -5.96
CA ARG A 24 -19.31 4.41 -7.35
C ARG A 24 -18.35 5.59 -7.43
N TRP A 25 -17.08 5.31 -7.74
CA TRP A 25 -16.08 6.31 -8.08
C TRP A 25 -16.59 7.17 -9.25
N ARG A 26 -16.73 8.48 -9.04
CA ARG A 26 -16.95 9.49 -10.08
C ARG A 26 -15.82 10.49 -9.99
N VAL A 27 -15.01 10.56 -11.04
CA VAL A 27 -14.10 11.69 -11.28
C VAL A 27 -14.95 12.84 -11.81
N GLY A 28 -15.03 13.93 -11.04
CA GLY A 28 -15.45 15.24 -11.52
C GLY A 28 -16.96 15.53 -11.51
N GLY A 29 -17.30 16.65 -10.87
CA GLY A 29 -18.62 17.29 -10.89
C GLY A 29 -18.87 17.96 -9.55
N GLY A 30 -18.39 19.19 -9.38
CA GLY A 30 -18.62 19.97 -8.18
C GLY A 30 -20.10 20.18 -7.92
N ASP A 31 -20.49 20.04 -6.65
CA ASP A 31 -21.68 20.67 -6.10
C ASP A 31 -21.40 20.95 -4.62
N GLU A 32 -21.77 22.16 -4.22
CA GLU A 32 -21.51 22.73 -2.90
C GLU A 32 -22.44 22.11 -1.85
N GLY A 33 -21.90 21.84 -0.66
CA GLY A 33 -22.68 21.63 0.56
C GLY A 33 -22.66 20.21 1.13
N ASP A 34 -21.76 19.97 2.09
CA ASP A 34 -22.15 19.82 3.51
C ASP A 34 -20.86 19.76 4.34
N SER A 35 -20.65 20.75 5.20
CA SER A 35 -19.46 20.81 6.06
C SER A 35 -19.72 20.03 7.35
N ASP A 36 -19.79 18.72 7.25
CA ASP A 36 -19.51 17.83 8.39
C ASP A 36 -18.02 17.49 8.35
N GLY A 37 -17.36 17.49 9.51
CA GLY A 37 -15.90 17.38 9.66
C GLY A 37 -15.30 16.08 9.09
N ASP A 38 -15.16 16.02 7.77
CA ASP A 38 -14.57 14.92 7.03
C ASP A 38 -13.06 14.89 7.30
N SER A 39 -12.65 14.01 8.22
CA SER A 39 -11.23 13.75 8.42
C SER A 39 -10.64 13.29 7.08
N PRO A 40 -9.50 13.84 6.63
CA PRO A 40 -8.95 13.51 5.32
C PRO A 40 -8.80 12.00 5.16
N LEU A 41 -9.40 11.45 4.09
CA LEU A 41 -9.33 10.04 3.78
C LEU A 41 -7.89 9.65 3.46
N ALA A 42 -7.43 8.54 4.02
CA ALA A 42 -6.08 8.06 3.82
C ALA A 42 -6.04 6.63 3.28
N ALA A 43 -5.05 6.38 2.42
CA ALA A 43 -4.76 5.07 1.87
C ALA A 43 -3.42 4.57 2.43
N LEU A 44 -3.42 3.36 2.99
CA LEU A 44 -2.20 2.70 3.46
C LEU A 44 -1.59 1.87 2.31
N LEU A 45 -0.41 2.22 1.86
CA LEU A 45 0.41 1.44 0.94
C LEU A 45 1.38 0.55 1.74
N VAL A 46 1.29 -0.76 1.55
CA VAL A 46 2.14 -1.76 2.22
C VAL A 46 3.10 -2.38 1.19
N THR A 47 4.40 -2.19 1.39
CA THR A 47 5.49 -2.67 0.54
C THR A 47 6.41 -3.63 1.31
N ALA A 48 7.19 -4.46 0.60
CA ALA A 48 8.12 -5.37 1.25
C ALA A 48 9.47 -4.69 1.47
N HIS A 49 9.98 -3.99 0.45
CA HIS A 49 11.35 -3.51 0.37
C HIS A 49 11.44 -2.03 0.03
N PRO A 50 12.54 -1.36 0.43
CA PRO A 50 12.89 -0.04 -0.07
C PRO A 50 13.20 -0.07 -1.57
N ASP A 51 12.31 0.48 -2.41
CA ASP A 51 12.32 0.59 -3.89
C ASP A 51 10.97 0.17 -4.51
N ASP A 52 10.24 -0.73 -3.86
CA ASP A 52 8.94 -1.22 -4.31
C ASP A 52 7.94 -0.08 -4.57
N GLU A 53 7.96 0.96 -3.72
CA GLU A 53 7.05 2.09 -3.76
C GLU A 53 7.15 2.86 -5.08
N CYS A 54 8.37 3.07 -5.56
CA CYS A 54 8.61 3.80 -6.80
C CYS A 54 8.62 2.86 -8.02
N MET A 55 9.08 1.62 -7.86
CA MET A 55 9.15 0.64 -8.94
C MET A 55 7.76 0.15 -9.37
N PHE A 56 6.88 -0.15 -8.40
CA PHE A 56 5.59 -0.75 -8.69
C PHE A 56 4.40 0.17 -8.40
N PHE A 57 4.54 1.11 -7.46
CA PHE A 57 3.40 1.86 -6.94
C PHE A 57 3.40 3.35 -7.29
N ALA A 58 4.41 3.92 -7.95
CA ALA A 58 4.41 5.35 -8.30
C ALA A 58 3.13 5.82 -9.03
N PRO A 59 2.58 5.10 -10.03
CA PRO A 59 1.31 5.48 -10.65
C PRO A 59 0.12 5.36 -9.68
N THR A 60 0.17 4.41 -8.74
CA THR A 60 -0.83 4.23 -7.68
C THR A 60 -0.88 5.43 -6.75
N VAL A 61 0.30 5.84 -6.27
CA VAL A 61 0.47 6.96 -5.35
C VAL A 61 -0.08 8.23 -6.00
N SER A 62 0.33 8.50 -7.24
CA SER A 62 -0.16 9.66 -8.00
C SER A 62 -1.68 9.64 -8.18
N ALA A 63 -2.27 8.47 -8.49
CA ALA A 63 -3.71 8.34 -8.64
C ALA A 63 -4.49 8.56 -7.33
N LEU A 64 -3.97 8.04 -6.20
CA LEU A 64 -4.56 8.24 -4.88
C LEU A 64 -4.51 9.71 -4.44
N GLN A 65 -3.37 10.39 -4.67
CA GLN A 65 -3.23 11.81 -4.37
C GLN A 65 -4.13 12.68 -5.25
N ALA A 66 -4.22 12.38 -6.56
CA ALA A 66 -5.15 13.07 -7.46
C ALA A 66 -6.62 12.86 -7.07
N ALA A 67 -6.90 11.74 -6.38
CA ALA A 67 -8.19 11.43 -5.78
C ALA A 67 -8.42 12.11 -4.41
N GLY A 68 -7.46 12.87 -3.89
CA GLY A 68 -7.54 13.58 -2.62
C GLY A 68 -7.15 12.74 -1.40
N HIS A 69 -6.59 11.54 -1.58
CA HIS A 69 -6.14 10.72 -0.46
C HIS A 69 -4.74 11.13 0.03
N ARG A 70 -4.57 11.20 1.36
CA ARG A 70 -3.26 11.12 2.00
C ARG A 70 -2.73 9.70 1.82
N VAL A 71 -1.51 9.55 1.31
CA VAL A 71 -0.88 8.23 1.15
C VAL A 71 0.07 8.01 2.32
N LEU A 72 -0.10 6.87 3.01
CA LEU A 72 0.72 6.44 4.14
C LEU A 72 1.49 5.20 3.70
N LEU A 73 2.80 5.16 3.91
CA LEU A 73 3.67 4.09 3.43
C LEU A 73 4.20 3.26 4.60
N LEU A 74 3.88 1.97 4.59
CA LEU A 74 4.46 0.97 5.48
C LEU A 74 5.37 0.03 4.66
N CYS A 75 6.68 0.18 4.83
CA CYS A 75 7.66 -0.75 4.28
C CYS A 75 8.02 -1.79 5.34
N LEU A 76 7.83 -3.06 5.03
CA LEU A 76 7.91 -4.15 6.02
C LEU A 76 9.32 -4.66 6.31
N SER A 77 10.33 -4.13 5.62
CA SER A 77 11.75 -4.40 5.92
C SER A 77 12.63 -3.19 5.64
N THR A 78 13.84 -3.22 6.18
CA THR A 78 14.90 -2.25 5.89
C THR A 78 15.65 -2.54 4.59
N GLY A 79 15.37 -3.66 3.92
CA GLY A 79 16.10 -4.08 2.72
C GLY A 79 17.55 -4.49 2.98
N ASP A 80 17.87 -4.98 4.17
CA ASP A 80 19.25 -5.15 4.65
C ASP A 80 19.95 -6.45 4.19
N ALA A 81 19.46 -7.11 3.13
CA ALA A 81 20.05 -8.37 2.64
C ALA A 81 21.55 -8.25 2.28
N GLU A 82 21.99 -7.05 1.89
CA GLU A 82 23.37 -6.72 1.53
C GLU A 82 24.11 -5.91 2.63
N GLY A 83 23.52 -5.73 3.81
CA GLY A 83 24.08 -4.88 4.87
C GLY A 83 23.95 -3.37 4.59
N LEU A 84 23.03 -2.99 3.70
CA LEU A 84 22.80 -1.62 3.23
C LEU A 84 21.50 -0.98 3.76
N GLY A 85 20.85 -1.59 4.74
CA GLY A 85 19.51 -1.19 5.19
C GLY A 85 19.42 0.25 5.68
N GLY A 86 20.49 0.77 6.30
CA GLY A 86 20.57 2.19 6.68
C GLY A 86 20.57 3.14 5.47
N VAL A 87 21.28 2.77 4.40
CA VAL A 87 21.32 3.53 3.14
C VAL A 87 19.98 3.44 2.43
N ARG A 88 19.45 2.23 2.26
CA ARG A 88 18.18 1.96 1.58
C ARG A 88 16.99 2.61 2.29
N ARG A 89 16.98 2.66 3.62
CA ARG A 89 16.00 3.45 4.38
C ARG A 89 16.06 4.94 4.03
N GLY A 90 17.26 5.49 3.91
CA GLY A 90 17.46 6.90 3.51
C GLY A 90 17.00 7.16 2.07
N GLU A 91 17.21 6.20 1.17
CA GLU A 91 16.73 6.24 -0.21
C GLU A 91 15.21 6.19 -0.29
N LEU A 92 14.57 5.27 0.43
CA LEU A 92 13.12 5.16 0.52
C LEU A 92 12.46 6.48 0.95
N LEU A 93 12.99 7.12 2.00
CA LEU A 93 12.43 8.39 2.47
C LEU A 93 12.53 9.50 1.41
N ARG A 94 13.63 9.54 0.65
CA ARG A 94 13.79 10.51 -0.46
C ARG A 94 12.88 10.17 -1.65
N ALA A 95 12.72 8.89 -1.97
CA ALA A 95 11.82 8.44 -3.03
C ALA A 95 10.37 8.75 -2.70
N ALA A 96 9.94 8.48 -1.45
CA ALA A 96 8.62 8.82 -0.95
C ALA A 96 8.34 10.34 -1.04
N GLU A 97 9.28 11.17 -0.60
CA GLU A 97 9.17 12.64 -0.70
C GLU A 97 9.06 13.11 -2.16
N ALA A 98 9.85 12.52 -3.07
CA ALA A 98 9.76 12.82 -4.51
C ALA A 98 8.41 12.43 -5.14
N MET A 99 7.71 11.46 -4.55
CA MET A 99 6.34 11.08 -4.92
C MET A 99 5.26 11.87 -4.16
N GLY A 100 5.62 12.86 -3.34
CA GLY A 100 4.68 13.68 -2.57
C GLY A 100 4.12 13.00 -1.31
N ILE A 101 4.80 11.99 -0.78
CA ILE A 101 4.50 11.37 0.52
C ILE A 101 5.39 12.05 1.57
N ASP A 102 4.80 12.55 2.66
CA ASP A 102 5.56 13.14 3.75
C ASP A 102 6.46 12.09 4.43
N ARG A 103 7.64 12.49 4.91
CA ARG A 103 8.55 11.58 5.60
C ARG A 103 7.95 11.03 6.89
N ASP A 104 7.10 11.80 7.55
CA ASP A 104 6.37 11.38 8.76
C ASP A 104 5.27 10.35 8.44
N ASP A 105 4.90 10.22 7.17
CA ASP A 105 3.95 9.25 6.64
C ASP A 105 4.61 7.95 6.16
N VAL A 106 5.93 7.82 6.34
CA VAL A 106 6.69 6.61 6.01
C VAL A 106 7.13 5.89 7.27
N THR A 107 6.69 4.65 7.42
CA THR A 107 7.13 3.72 8.47
C THR A 107 7.94 2.60 7.83
N VAL A 108 9.11 2.31 8.40
CA VAL A 108 9.97 1.19 7.98
C VAL A 108 10.12 0.24 9.15
N VAL A 109 9.72 -1.01 8.94
CA VAL A 109 9.76 -2.07 9.95
C VAL A 109 11.13 -2.75 9.91
N ASP A 110 11.64 -3.05 11.09
CA ASP A 110 12.82 -3.89 11.29
C ASP A 110 12.43 -5.04 12.25
N ASP A 111 11.80 -6.06 11.69
CA ASP A 111 11.33 -7.25 12.41
C ASP A 111 12.21 -8.45 12.02
N ALA A 112 12.69 -9.18 13.03
CA ALA A 112 13.56 -10.34 12.83
C ALA A 112 12.93 -11.45 11.96
N ALA A 113 11.59 -11.52 11.89
CA ALA A 113 10.86 -12.47 11.06
C ALA A 113 10.57 -11.95 9.63
N LEU A 114 10.84 -10.67 9.35
CA LEU A 114 10.62 -10.01 8.05
C LEU A 114 11.94 -9.46 7.45
N GLN A 115 13.03 -10.22 7.60
CA GLN A 115 14.32 -9.83 7.04
C GLN A 115 14.34 -10.05 5.51
N ASP A 116 15.00 -9.15 4.78
CA ASP A 116 15.09 -9.21 3.32
C ASP A 116 15.97 -10.38 2.84
N GLY A 117 15.68 -10.92 1.65
CA GLY A 117 16.48 -11.93 0.98
C GLY A 117 15.65 -12.81 0.04
N MET A 118 16.27 -13.28 -1.05
CA MET A 118 15.62 -14.08 -2.10
C MET A 118 15.07 -15.42 -1.62
N ASP A 119 15.74 -16.03 -0.64
CA ASP A 119 15.38 -17.33 -0.05
C ASP A 119 14.67 -17.18 1.31
N THR A 120 14.28 -15.96 1.67
CA THR A 120 13.52 -15.72 2.89
C THR A 120 12.04 -16.03 2.68
N HIS A 121 11.42 -16.61 3.70
CA HIS A 121 10.00 -16.97 3.67
C HIS A 121 9.27 -16.23 4.77
N TRP A 122 8.76 -15.05 4.44
CA TRP A 122 7.99 -14.24 5.38
C TRP A 122 6.69 -14.93 5.78
N PRO A 123 6.42 -15.09 7.09
CA PRO A 123 5.12 -15.57 7.54
C PRO A 123 4.06 -14.49 7.29
N SER A 124 3.05 -14.81 6.47
CA SER A 124 1.94 -13.86 6.20
C SER A 124 1.17 -13.46 7.45
N SER A 125 1.22 -14.26 8.52
CA SER A 125 0.67 -13.93 9.84
C SER A 125 1.44 -12.82 10.54
N VAL A 126 2.77 -12.76 10.38
CA VAL A 126 3.61 -11.69 10.94
C VAL A 126 3.37 -10.40 10.15
N VAL A 127 3.29 -10.48 8.81
CA VAL A 127 2.85 -9.36 7.97
C VAL A 127 1.49 -8.81 8.45
N ALA A 128 0.51 -9.69 8.64
CA ALA A 128 -0.81 -9.29 9.13
C ALA A 128 -0.73 -8.61 10.52
N ALA A 129 0.06 -9.15 11.43
CA ALA A 129 0.26 -8.56 12.76
C ALA A 129 0.88 -7.15 12.65
N GLN A 130 1.93 -6.97 11.84
CA GLN A 130 2.57 -5.66 11.64
C GLN A 130 1.60 -4.63 11.03
N VAL A 131 0.82 -5.03 10.02
CA VAL A 131 -0.20 -4.14 9.42
C VAL A 131 -1.31 -3.80 10.42
N ALA A 132 -1.77 -4.78 11.21
CA ALA A 132 -2.80 -4.54 12.22
C ALA A 132 -2.32 -3.59 13.33
N LEU A 133 -1.10 -3.80 13.85
CA LEU A 133 -0.47 -2.93 14.85
C LEU A 133 -0.36 -1.49 14.32
N TRP A 134 0.13 -1.32 13.10
CA TRP A 134 0.26 -0.02 12.50
C TRP A 134 -1.09 0.70 12.35
N LEU A 135 -2.13 -0.02 11.92
CA LEU A 135 -3.49 0.54 11.80
C LEU A 135 -4.03 1.00 13.15
N ASP A 136 -3.88 0.19 14.20
CA ASP A 136 -4.32 0.54 15.56
C ASP A 136 -3.58 1.79 16.08
N GLU A 137 -2.27 1.88 15.87
CA GLU A 137 -1.47 3.04 16.25
C GLU A 137 -1.89 4.30 15.48
N PHE A 138 -2.15 4.21 14.19
CA PHE A 138 -2.56 5.35 13.37
C PHE A 138 -3.96 5.84 13.76
N GLU A 139 -4.89 4.93 14.00
CA GLU A 139 -6.25 5.26 14.45
C GLU A 139 -6.25 5.88 15.85
N GLY A 140 -5.36 5.42 16.74
CA GLY A 140 -5.17 6.00 18.08
C GLY A 140 -4.66 7.44 18.08
N ARG A 141 -4.08 7.93 16.98
CA ARG A 141 -3.58 9.32 16.84
C ARG A 141 -4.66 10.33 16.41
N ARG A 142 -5.91 9.89 16.23
CA ARG A 142 -7.03 10.75 15.77
C ARG A 142 -7.26 11.97 16.65
N ASP A 143 -7.20 11.81 17.97
CA ASP A 143 -7.46 12.90 18.91
C ASP A 143 -6.31 13.93 19.01
N GLY A 144 -5.12 13.59 18.47
CA GLY A 144 -3.91 14.41 18.50
C GLY A 144 -3.57 15.12 17.18
N GLY A 145 -4.44 15.05 16.16
CA GLY A 145 -4.27 15.72 14.87
C GLY A 145 -3.31 15.05 13.87
N GLY A 146 -2.74 13.90 14.21
CA GLY A 146 -1.83 13.15 13.33
C GLY A 146 -2.46 11.91 12.67
N GLY A 147 -3.55 11.39 13.24
CA GLY A 147 -4.29 10.23 12.73
C GLY A 147 -5.39 10.60 11.73
N GLY A 148 -6.07 9.59 11.20
CA GLY A 148 -7.15 9.76 10.22
C GLY A 148 -7.96 8.49 10.01
N VAL A 149 -8.76 8.48 8.95
CA VAL A 149 -9.53 7.29 8.54
C VAL A 149 -8.81 6.59 7.40
N ILE A 150 -8.37 5.35 7.64
CA ILE A 150 -7.88 4.48 6.58
C ILE A 150 -9.07 3.86 5.87
N ASP A 151 -9.30 4.25 4.64
CA ASP A 151 -10.46 3.79 3.86
C ASP A 151 -10.07 2.83 2.73
N LYS A 152 -8.78 2.53 2.59
CA LYS A 152 -8.23 1.47 1.74
C LYS A 152 -6.81 1.08 2.11
N VAL A 153 -6.47 -0.19 1.91
CA VAL A 153 -5.11 -0.72 2.00
C VAL A 153 -4.68 -1.21 0.63
N VAL A 154 -3.47 -0.89 0.22
CA VAL A 154 -2.90 -1.19 -1.09
C VAL A 154 -1.65 -2.04 -0.93
N SER A 155 -1.51 -3.11 -1.72
CA SER A 155 -0.30 -3.93 -1.72
C SER A 155 -0.17 -4.75 -3.01
N PHE A 156 0.79 -5.69 -3.02
CA PHE A 156 1.02 -6.62 -4.13
C PHE A 156 -0.14 -7.59 -4.33
N ASP A 157 -0.03 -8.36 -5.41
CA ASP A 157 -0.99 -9.37 -5.80
C ASP A 157 -0.58 -10.79 -5.37
N ASP A 158 -1.47 -11.74 -5.61
CA ASP A 158 -1.25 -13.16 -5.27
C ASP A 158 0.01 -13.76 -5.92
N GLY A 159 0.50 -13.15 -7.00
CA GLY A 159 1.71 -13.55 -7.72
C GLY A 159 2.97 -12.83 -7.23
N GLY A 160 2.87 -11.91 -6.28
CA GLY A 160 4.01 -11.13 -5.78
C GLY A 160 4.69 -10.29 -6.86
N VAL A 161 3.95 -9.86 -7.88
CA VAL A 161 4.43 -9.20 -9.11
C VAL A 161 5.38 -10.09 -9.93
N SER A 162 6.54 -10.48 -9.41
CA SER A 162 7.56 -11.27 -10.10
C SER A 162 7.69 -12.72 -9.57
N GLY A 163 6.86 -13.10 -8.58
CA GLY A 163 7.00 -14.37 -7.84
C GLY A 163 7.83 -14.27 -6.57
N HIS A 164 8.24 -13.06 -6.16
CA HIS A 164 9.03 -12.87 -4.95
C HIS A 164 8.25 -13.25 -3.68
N GLY A 165 8.83 -14.11 -2.83
CA GLY A 165 8.17 -14.68 -1.65
C GLY A 165 7.64 -13.62 -0.67
N ASN A 166 8.40 -12.55 -0.45
CA ASN A 166 8.02 -11.48 0.48
C ASN A 166 6.81 -10.70 -0.06
N HIS A 167 6.72 -10.46 -1.37
CA HIS A 167 5.59 -9.77 -1.99
C HIS A 167 4.31 -10.62 -1.88
N ILE A 168 4.42 -11.94 -2.07
CA ILE A 168 3.31 -12.89 -1.87
C ILE A 168 2.86 -12.86 -0.40
N ALA A 169 3.80 -12.82 0.54
CA ALA A 169 3.48 -12.73 1.96
C ALA A 169 2.76 -11.43 2.31
N CYS A 170 3.20 -10.30 1.76
CA CYS A 170 2.53 -9.00 1.84
C CYS A 170 1.09 -9.07 1.33
N ALA A 171 0.88 -9.60 0.12
CA ALA A 171 -0.45 -9.74 -0.48
C ALA A 171 -1.41 -10.54 0.42
N ARG A 172 -0.94 -11.67 0.97
CA ARG A 172 -1.73 -12.53 1.86
C ARG A 172 -2.01 -11.87 3.21
N GLY A 173 -1.00 -11.30 3.86
CA GLY A 173 -1.14 -10.66 5.17
C GLY A 173 -2.08 -9.45 5.12
N VAL A 174 -1.94 -8.59 4.10
CA VAL A 174 -2.83 -7.45 3.88
C VAL A 174 -4.26 -7.91 3.63
N SER A 175 -4.47 -8.94 2.80
CA SER A 175 -5.83 -9.47 2.56
C SER A 175 -6.49 -10.00 3.82
N LEU A 176 -5.73 -10.63 4.73
CA LEU A 176 -6.24 -11.11 6.01
C LEU A 176 -6.74 -9.94 6.87
N VAL A 177 -5.88 -8.95 7.14
CA VAL A 177 -6.20 -7.81 8.00
C VAL A 177 -7.32 -6.97 7.41
N ALA A 178 -7.27 -6.70 6.11
CA ALA A 178 -8.28 -5.90 5.43
C ALA A 178 -9.66 -6.57 5.51
N ARG A 179 -9.72 -7.90 5.37
CA ARG A 179 -10.96 -8.66 5.54
C ARG A 179 -11.47 -8.61 6.99
N GLU A 180 -10.58 -8.79 7.96
CA GLU A 180 -10.92 -8.74 9.39
C GLU A 180 -11.47 -7.36 9.80
N ARG A 181 -10.87 -6.29 9.28
CA ARG A 181 -11.28 -4.90 9.56
C ARG A 181 -12.38 -4.36 8.66
N GLY A 182 -12.79 -5.10 7.63
CA GLY A 182 -13.77 -4.64 6.64
C GLY A 182 -13.28 -3.48 5.77
N ILE A 183 -11.96 -3.31 5.63
CA ILE A 183 -11.34 -2.26 4.80
C ILE A 183 -11.12 -2.81 3.38
N PRO A 184 -11.41 -2.05 2.31
CA PRO A 184 -11.08 -2.47 0.95
C PRO A 184 -9.56 -2.68 0.76
N ALA A 185 -9.18 -3.88 0.30
CA ALA A 185 -7.82 -4.17 -0.15
C ALA A 185 -7.73 -4.04 -1.68
N LEU A 186 -6.86 -3.14 -2.16
CA LEU A 186 -6.48 -3.00 -3.56
C LEU A 186 -5.14 -3.70 -3.79
N GLN A 187 -5.17 -4.77 -4.56
CA GLN A 187 -3.96 -5.50 -4.93
C GLN A 187 -3.61 -5.22 -6.37
N LEU A 188 -2.31 -5.14 -6.70
CA LEU A 188 -1.86 -5.09 -8.09
C LEU A 188 -2.46 -6.23 -8.93
N GLU A 189 -2.34 -6.15 -10.24
CA GLU A 189 -2.62 -7.26 -11.14
C GLU A 189 -1.37 -7.54 -11.94
N SER A 190 -0.70 -8.66 -11.65
CA SER A 190 0.44 -9.12 -12.41
C SER A 190 0.09 -9.24 -13.88
N THR A 191 0.87 -8.57 -14.72
CA THR A 191 0.84 -8.78 -16.17
C THR A 191 1.58 -10.07 -16.52
N ALA A 192 1.11 -10.77 -17.57
CA ALA A 192 1.78 -11.96 -18.05
C ALA A 192 3.24 -11.65 -18.46
N LEU A 193 4.17 -12.58 -18.17
CA LEU A 193 5.61 -12.43 -18.44
C LEU A 193 5.96 -11.90 -19.84
N PRO A 194 5.31 -12.34 -20.94
CA PRO A 194 5.62 -11.81 -22.27
C PRO A 194 5.42 -10.30 -22.38
N ARG A 195 4.44 -9.74 -21.66
CA ARG A 195 4.14 -8.31 -21.67
C ARG A 195 5.12 -7.49 -20.84
N LYS A 196 5.67 -8.06 -19.77
CA LYS A 196 6.71 -7.43 -18.93
C LYS A 196 8.00 -7.15 -19.70
N TYR A 197 8.32 -8.00 -20.69
CA TYR A 197 9.55 -7.89 -21.47
C TYR A 197 9.34 -7.41 -22.92
N ALA A 198 8.09 -7.15 -23.34
CA ALA A 198 7.80 -6.69 -24.69
C ALA A 198 7.86 -5.16 -24.87
N GLY A 199 8.00 -4.39 -23.78
CA GLY A 199 8.06 -2.92 -23.84
C GLY A 199 6.76 -2.26 -24.35
N VAL A 200 5.62 -2.97 -24.27
CA VAL A 200 4.28 -2.55 -24.75
C VAL A 200 3.19 -2.65 -23.69
#